data_AF-A0A559L455-F1
#
_entry.id   AF-A0A559L455-F1
#
_cell.length_a   1.000
_cell.length_b   1.000
_cell.length_c   1.000
_cell.angle_alpha   90.00
_cell.angle_beta   90.00
_cell.angle_gamma   90.00
#
_symmetry.space_group_name_H-M   'P 1'
#
loop_
_entity.id
_entity.type
_entity.pdbx_description
1 polymer ?
#
loop_
_entity_poly.entity_id
_entity_poly.type
_entity_poly.pdbx_seq_one_letter_code
_entity_poly.pdbx_strand_id
1 'polypeptide(L)'
;MPSMTAKKPGLMQVSVSRSAEQKRLIPAYCSNLARRARELAILRKHIDIDTKGGVSSLGIMDRYSPHAIAVTDPLFSRIKKLHILLGRIFIDIVNLWFTDEKARFPERMPLDPA
;
A
#
# COMPACT_ATOMS: atom_id res chain seq x y z
N MET A 1 -34.68 17.44 -5.52
CA MET A 1 -33.23 17.53 -5.82
C MET A 1 -32.69 16.11 -5.87
N PRO A 2 -32.09 15.66 -6.99
CA PRO A 2 -31.53 14.32 -7.06
C PRO A 2 -30.35 14.23 -6.08
N SER A 3 -30.39 13.26 -5.17
CA SER A 3 -29.29 12.97 -4.27
C SER A 3 -28.10 12.54 -5.12
N MET A 4 -27.06 13.38 -5.16
CA MET A 4 -25.76 12.92 -5.64
C MET A 4 -25.31 11.81 -4.70
N THR A 5 -25.58 10.56 -5.06
CA THR A 5 -24.96 9.39 -4.45
C THR A 5 -23.48 9.47 -4.80
N ALA A 6 -22.75 10.25 -4.00
CA ALA A 6 -21.30 10.39 -4.12
C ALA A 6 -20.73 8.96 -4.09
N LYS A 7 -20.25 8.52 -5.26
CA LYS A 7 -19.67 7.19 -5.44
C LYS A 7 -18.57 7.05 -4.40
N LYS A 8 -18.79 6.19 -3.39
CA LYS A 8 -17.83 6.01 -2.31
C LYS A 8 -16.48 5.66 -2.94
N PRO A 9 -15.41 6.42 -2.66
CA PRO A 9 -14.11 6.16 -3.27
C PRO A 9 -13.63 4.77 -2.82
N GLY A 10 -13.03 4.01 -3.74
CA GLY A 10 -12.49 2.68 -3.43
C GLY A 10 -11.35 2.73 -2.41
N LEU A 11 -10.69 3.89 -2.29
CA LEU A 11 -9.61 4.19 -1.35
C LEU A 11 -9.90 5.53 -0.67
N MET A 12 -9.75 5.59 0.65
CA MET A 12 -9.93 6.83 1.40
C MET A 12 -8.95 6.89 2.57
N GLN A 13 -8.18 7.97 2.69
CA GLN A 13 -7.45 8.27 3.92
C GLN A 13 -8.44 8.60 5.04
N VAL A 14 -8.32 7.94 6.18
CA VAL A 14 -9.26 8.07 7.30
C VAL A 14 -8.57 8.56 8.57
N SER A 15 -9.32 9.31 9.38
CA SER A 15 -8.94 9.62 10.74
C SER A 15 -9.42 8.50 11.65
N VAL A 16 -8.49 7.67 12.14
CA VAL A 16 -8.82 6.48 12.93
C VAL A 16 -9.50 6.86 14.26
N SER A 17 -8.96 7.85 14.97
CA SER A 17 -9.50 8.29 16.26
C SER A 17 -10.93 8.81 16.13
N ARG A 18 -11.19 9.66 15.14
CA ARG A 18 -12.52 10.22 14.92
C ARG A 18 -13.49 9.18 14.38
N SER A 19 -13.01 8.24 13.57
CA SER A 19 -13.84 7.15 13.09
C SER A 19 -14.31 6.24 14.22
N ALA A 20 -13.42 5.97 15.18
CA ALA A 20 -13.75 5.22 16.40
C ALA A 20 -14.78 5.97 17.28
N GLU A 21 -14.55 7.26 17.54
CA GLU A 21 -15.47 8.11 18.33
C GLU A 21 -16.88 8.17 17.72
N GLN A 22 -16.98 8.32 16.39
CA GLN A 22 -18.25 8.51 15.69
C GLN A 22 -18.87 7.21 15.17
N LYS A 23 -18.22 6.06 15.43
CA LYS A 23 -18.63 4.73 14.91
C LYS A 23 -18.92 4.72 13.40
N ARG A 24 -18.17 5.51 12.63
CA ARG A 24 -18.30 5.62 11.17
C ARG A 24 -16.97 6.01 10.54
N LEU A 25 -16.71 5.62 9.30
CA LEU A 25 -15.50 6.04 8.60
C LEU A 25 -15.51 7.54 8.33
N ILE A 26 -14.54 8.25 8.89
CA ILE A 26 -14.35 9.69 8.71
C ILE A 26 -13.12 9.96 7.86
N PRO A 27 -13.26 10.70 6.75
CA PRO A 27 -12.13 11.13 5.95
C PRO A 27 -11.11 11.91 6.80
N ALA A 28 -9.81 11.68 6.56
CA ALA A 28 -8.74 12.37 7.27
C ALA A 28 -8.87 13.90 7.14
N TYR A 29 -9.29 14.39 5.96
CA TYR A 29 -9.47 15.83 5.72
C TYR A 29 -10.54 16.48 6.60
N CYS A 30 -11.48 15.71 7.16
CA CYS A 30 -12.49 16.26 8.07
C CYS A 30 -11.90 16.55 9.46
N SER A 31 -10.82 15.86 9.87
CA SER A 31 -10.18 16.02 11.17
C SER A 31 -9.26 17.24 11.23
N ASN A 32 -9.09 17.85 12.42
CA ASN A 32 -8.20 18.98 12.60
C ASN A 32 -6.71 18.58 12.54
N LEU A 33 -5.83 19.57 12.31
CA LEU A 33 -4.40 19.33 12.08
C LEU A 33 -3.70 18.71 13.30
N ALA A 34 -4.01 19.17 14.50
CA ALA A 34 -3.43 18.63 15.75
C ALA A 34 -3.76 17.14 15.94
N ARG A 35 -4.98 16.72 15.61
CA ARG A 35 -5.38 15.31 15.69
C ARG A 35 -4.67 14.47 14.64
N ARG A 36 -4.56 14.95 13.39
CA ARG A 36 -3.80 14.25 12.34
C ARG A 36 -2.34 14.06 12.74
N ALA A 37 -1.71 15.07 13.36
CA ALA A 37 -0.34 14.98 13.84
C ALA A 37 -0.16 13.95 14.97
N ARG A 38 -1.16 13.82 15.86
CA ARG A 38 -1.13 12.76 16.89
C ARG A 38 -1.31 11.37 16.32
N GLU A 39 -2.27 11.17 15.42
CA GLU A 39 -2.48 9.88 14.73
C GLU A 39 -1.23 9.46 13.96
N LEU A 40 -0.61 10.41 13.27
CA LEU A 40 0.69 10.27 12.61
C LEU A 40 1.78 9.76 13.56
N ALA A 41 1.95 10.41 14.72
CA ALA A 41 2.98 10.04 15.69
C ALA A 41 2.76 8.62 16.24
N ILE A 42 1.50 8.25 16.50
CA ILE A 42 1.13 6.90 16.97
C ILE A 42 1.47 5.86 15.91
N LEU A 43 1.13 6.11 14.64
CA LEU A 43 1.42 5.15 13.57
C LEU A 43 2.92 5.00 13.36
N ARG A 44 3.68 6.09 13.34
CA ARG A 44 5.15 6.05 13.21
C ARG A 44 5.79 5.22 14.31
N LYS A 45 5.31 5.37 15.55
CA LYS A 45 5.78 4.55 16.68
C LYS A 45 5.52 3.06 16.46
N HIS A 46 4.36 2.69 15.90
CA HIS A 46 4.07 1.28 15.59
C HIS A 46 4.95 0.75 14.47
N ILE A 47 5.15 1.51 13.38
CA ILE A 47 6.03 1.12 12.29
C ILE A 47 7.47 0.91 12.80
N ASP A 48 7.97 1.80 13.65
CA ASP A 48 9.30 1.68 14.25
C ASP A 48 9.46 0.40 15.09
N ILE A 49 8.44 0.07 15.88
CA ILE A 49 8.38 -1.19 16.66
C ILE A 49 8.37 -2.41 15.72
N ASP A 50 7.51 -2.42 14.71
CA ASP A 50 7.35 -3.55 13.79
C ASP A 50 8.60 -3.79 12.94
N THR A 51 9.30 -2.71 12.60
CA THR A 51 10.56 -2.75 11.83
C THR A 51 11.78 -3.01 12.71
N LYS A 52 11.63 -3.06 14.03
CA LYS A 52 12.73 -3.20 15.02
C LYS A 52 13.87 -2.19 14.81
N GLY A 53 13.55 -0.96 14.39
CA GLY A 53 14.55 0.05 14.05
C GLY A 53 15.38 -0.28 12.80
N GLY A 54 14.91 -1.20 11.95
CA GLY A 54 15.56 -1.54 10.70
C GLY A 54 15.56 -0.35 9.74
N VAL A 55 16.75 0.17 9.43
CA VAL A 55 16.93 1.21 8.43
C VAL A 55 16.67 0.60 7.05
N SER A 56 15.53 0.92 6.44
CA SER A 56 15.24 0.48 5.08
C SER A 56 16.28 1.05 4.13
N SER A 57 16.88 0.18 3.29
CA SER A 57 18.03 0.45 2.43
C SER A 57 17.80 1.50 1.32
N LEU A 58 16.67 2.22 1.31
CA LEU A 58 16.28 3.14 0.25
C LEU A 58 15.49 4.37 0.74
N GLY A 59 15.49 4.67 2.05
CA GLY A 59 14.70 5.78 2.61
C GLY A 59 13.19 5.64 2.41
N ILE A 60 12.72 4.41 2.11
CA ILE A 60 11.32 4.11 1.84
C ILE A 60 10.46 4.37 3.09
N MET A 61 11.04 4.18 4.27
CA MET A 61 10.38 4.44 5.56
C MET A 61 9.92 5.89 5.71
N ASP A 62 10.67 6.84 5.14
CA ASP A 62 10.33 8.26 5.17
C ASP A 62 9.22 8.65 4.18
N ARG A 63 8.92 7.78 3.21
CA ARG A 63 7.94 8.02 2.13
C ARG A 63 6.57 7.39 2.40
N TYR A 64 6.40 6.62 3.48
CA TYR A 64 5.09 6.05 3.80
C TYR A 64 4.08 7.15 4.11
N SER A 65 2.94 7.11 3.42
CA SER A 65 1.77 7.89 3.81
C SER A 65 1.34 7.43 5.19
N PRO A 66 1.36 8.31 6.20
CA PRO A 66 1.08 7.93 7.57
C PRO A 66 -0.41 7.95 7.91
N HIS A 67 -1.27 8.15 6.91
CA HIS A 67 -2.70 8.05 7.07
C HIS A 67 -3.16 6.65 6.72
N ALA A 68 -3.88 6.01 7.63
CA ALA A 68 -4.57 4.77 7.35
C ALA A 68 -5.48 4.96 6.13
N ILE A 69 -5.41 4.01 5.19
CA ILE A 69 -6.25 4.01 3.99
C ILE A 69 -7.31 2.94 4.19
N ALA A 70 -8.56 3.36 4.25
CA ALA A 70 -9.70 2.46 4.14
C ALA A 70 -9.83 2.03 2.68
N VAL A 71 -9.88 0.72 2.45
CA VAL A 71 -10.07 0.09 1.14
C VAL A 71 -11.39 -0.66 1.17
N THR A 72 -12.17 -0.59 0.09
CA THR A 72 -13.40 -1.39 -0.01
C THR A 72 -13.07 -2.86 -0.27
N ASP A 73 -13.89 -3.79 0.24
CA ASP A 73 -13.67 -5.23 0.06
C ASP A 73 -13.54 -5.65 -1.41
N PRO A 74 -14.33 -5.13 -2.37
CA PRO A 74 -14.15 -5.47 -3.78
C PRO A 74 -12.80 -5.04 -4.32
N LEU A 75 -12.31 -3.85 -3.93
CA LEU A 75 -11.01 -3.37 -4.35
C LEU A 75 -9.88 -4.16 -3.69
N PHE A 76 -10.00 -4.44 -2.40
CA PHE A 76 -9.05 -5.26 -1.67
C PHE A 76 -8.92 -6.67 -2.27
N SER A 77 -10.04 -7.32 -2.60
CA SER A 77 -10.07 -8.61 -3.28
C SER A 77 -9.38 -8.55 -4.64
N ARG A 78 -9.60 -7.47 -5.41
CA ARG A 78 -8.94 -7.26 -6.71
C ARG A 78 -7.43 -7.08 -6.55
N ILE A 79 -6.97 -6.28 -5.59
CA ILE A 79 -5.54 -6.08 -5.30
C ILE A 79 -4.90 -7.41 -4.88
N LYS A 80 -5.56 -8.18 -4.02
CA LYS A 80 -5.09 -9.50 -3.58
C LYS A 80 -4.92 -10.47 -4.75
N LYS A 81 -5.92 -10.54 -5.65
CA LYS A 81 -5.84 -11.37 -6.86
C LYS A 81 -4.68 -10.93 -7.76
N LEU A 82 -4.53 -9.62 -7.98
CA LEU A 82 -3.43 -9.08 -8.78
C LEU A 82 -2.07 -9.47 -8.18
N HIS A 83 -1.90 -9.33 -6.87
CA HIS A 83 -0.66 -9.70 -6.20
C HIS A 83 -0.31 -11.19 -6.39
N ILE A 84 -1.30 -12.09 -6.25
CA ILE A 84 -1.10 -13.52 -6.48
C ILE A 84 -0.70 -13.81 -7.94
N LEU A 85 -1.35 -13.16 -8.90
CA LEU A 85 -1.04 -13.34 -10.32
C LEU A 85 0.34 -12.81 -10.68
N LEU A 86 0.72 -11.64 -10.16
CA LEU A 86 2.06 -11.08 -10.34
C LEU A 86 3.12 -12.03 -9.78
N GLY A 87 2.89 -12.58 -8.58
CA GLY A 87 3.81 -13.57 -7.98
C GLY A 87 4.03 -14.79 -8.88
N ARG A 88 2.95 -15.31 -9.49
CA ARG A 88 3.05 -16.42 -10.45
C ARG A 88 3.82 -16.05 -11.71
N ILE A 89 3.51 -14.89 -12.30
CA ILE A 89 4.20 -14.38 -13.50
C ILE A 89 5.71 -14.25 -13.25
N PHE A 90 6.12 -13.73 -12.08
CA PHE A 90 7.54 -13.62 -11.76
C PHE A 90 8.23 -14.98 -11.66
N ILE A 91 7.57 -15.98 -11.05
CA ILE A 91 8.09 -17.35 -10.99
C ILE A 91 8.25 -17.93 -12.40
N ASP A 92 7.25 -17.74 -13.26
CA ASP A 92 7.29 -18.23 -14.64
C ASP A 92 8.43 -17.57 -15.43
N ILE A 93 8.63 -16.26 -15.29
CA ILE A 93 9.74 -15.52 -15.91
C ILE A 93 11.09 -16.08 -15.45
N VAL A 94 11.25 -16.34 -14.15
CA VAL A 94 12.50 -16.90 -13.61
C VAL A 94 12.75 -18.31 -14.13
N ASN A 95 11.72 -19.15 -14.23
CA ASN A 95 11.85 -20.51 -14.79
C ASN A 95 12.23 -20.50 -16.28
N LEU A 96 11.72 -19.51 -17.01
CA LEU A 96 12.00 -19.33 -18.43
C LEU A 96 13.29 -18.56 -18.71
N TRP A 97 13.97 -18.08 -17.66
CA TRP A 97 15.04 -17.09 -17.76
C TRP A 97 16.16 -17.52 -18.71
N PHE A 98 16.59 -18.78 -18.63
CA PHE A 98 17.66 -19.32 -19.48
C PHE A 98 17.18 -20.20 -20.63
N THR A 99 15.88 -20.51 -20.69
CA THR A 99 15.32 -21.48 -21.64
C THR A 99 14.49 -20.84 -22.75
N ASP A 100 14.02 -19.60 -22.57
CA ASP A 100 13.24 -18.89 -23.58
C ASP A 100 14.15 -18.13 -24.56
N GLU A 101 14.51 -18.82 -25.65
CA GLU A 101 15.33 -18.29 -26.75
C GLU A 101 14.70 -17.10 -27.50
N LYS A 102 13.38 -16.92 -27.41
CA LYS A 102 12.68 -15.80 -28.04
C LYS A 102 12.72 -14.57 -27.15
N ALA A 103 12.51 -14.75 -25.84
CA ALA A 103 12.49 -13.65 -24.90
C ALA A 103 13.89 -13.06 -24.65
N ARG A 104 14.95 -13.90 -24.70
CA ARG A 104 16.36 -13.49 -24.52
C ARG A 104 16.56 -12.67 -23.26
N PHE A 105 16.01 -13.19 -22.15
CA PHE A 105 16.03 -12.49 -20.86
C PHE A 105 17.44 -12.18 -20.36
N PRO A 106 18.44 -13.08 -20.43
CA PRO A 106 19.79 -12.79 -19.94
C PRO A 106 20.45 -11.65 -20.69
N GLU A 107 20.17 -11.48 -21.99
CA GLU A 107 20.70 -10.39 -22.79
C GLU A 107 19.98 -9.05 -22.55
N ARG A 108 18.68 -9.09 -22.23
CA ARG A 108 17.83 -7.88 -22.05
C ARG A 108 17.79 -7.38 -20.61
N MET A 109 17.97 -8.28 -19.65
CA MET A 109 18.08 -8.01 -18.23
C MET A 109 19.25 -8.85 -17.69
N PRO A 110 20.50 -8.45 -17.97
CA PRO A 110 21.66 -9.13 -17.42
C PRO A 110 21.60 -9.10 -15.89
N LEU A 111 21.81 -10.25 -15.27
CA LEU A 111 22.04 -10.32 -13.83
C LEU A 111 23.42 -9.76 -13.55
N ASP A 112 23.55 -8.94 -12.51
CA ASP A 112 24.82 -8.32 -12.12
C ASP A 112 25.82 -9.45 -11.79
N PRO A 113 27.00 -9.51 -12.45
CA PRO A 113 27.92 -10.65 -12.36
C PRO A 113 28.78 -10.64 -11.08
N ALA A 114 28.17 -10.34 -9.94
CA ALA A 114 28.86 -10.30 -8.64
C ALA A 114 29.61 -11.61 -8.32
#